data_AF-A0A7S0J1W7-F1
#
_entry.id   AF-A0A7S0J1W7-F1
#
_cell.length_a   1.000
_cell.length_b   1.000
_cell.length_c   1.000
_cell.angle_alpha   90.00
_cell.angle_beta   90.00
_cell.angle_gamma   90.00
#
_symmetry.space_group_name_H-M   'P 1'
#
loop_
_entity.id
_entity.type
_entity.pdbx_description
1 polymer ?
#
loop_
_entity_poly.entity_id
_entity_poly.type
_entity_poly.pdbx_seq_one_letter_code
_entity_poly.pdbx_strand_id
1 'polypeptide(L)'
;FAVDEAHCVSEWGHDFRPEYRKLGALRERMPSVPIIALTATAVPDVQRDIVRSLDLRDPYVQKQSSFRSNLTLNVSRKQAGVSESLAELLGELRAHASSTLVYVPTKNDAE
;
A
#
# COMPACT_ATOMS: atom_id res chain seq x y z
N PHE A 1 -9.03 -7.27 17.78
CA PHE A 1 -7.68 -6.86 17.34
C PHE A 1 -7.73 -6.36 15.91
N ALA A 2 -6.98 -5.31 15.61
CA ALA A 2 -6.76 -4.87 14.25
C ALA A 2 -5.30 -5.16 13.88
N VAL A 3 -5.09 -5.84 12.76
CA VAL A 3 -3.77 -6.05 12.14
C VAL A 3 -3.75 -5.23 10.86
N ASP A 4 -3.06 -4.10 10.90
CA ASP A 4 -2.83 -3.28 9.72
C ASP A 4 -1.64 -3.81 8.92
N GLU A 5 -1.58 -3.48 7.63
CA GLU A 5 -0.60 -4.03 6.68
C GLU A 5 -0.47 -5.55 6.75
N ALA A 6 -1.61 -6.24 6.87
CA ALA A 6 -1.65 -7.68 7.11
C ALA A 6 -0.93 -8.50 6.02
N HIS A 7 -0.72 -7.94 4.83
CA HIS A 7 0.06 -8.57 3.77
C HIS A 7 1.51 -8.90 4.20
N CYS A 8 2.04 -8.26 5.24
CA CYS A 8 3.36 -8.54 5.81
C CYS A 8 3.55 -9.99 6.32
N VAL A 9 2.45 -10.74 6.56
CA VAL A 9 2.51 -12.16 6.97
C VAL A 9 3.04 -13.10 5.87
N SER A 10 2.92 -12.69 4.59
CA SER A 10 3.17 -13.55 3.43
C SER A 10 4.52 -13.23 2.81
N GLU A 11 5.31 -14.27 2.52
CA GLU A 11 6.57 -14.15 1.76
C GLU A 11 6.35 -13.72 0.31
N TRP A 12 5.14 -13.94 -0.20
CA TRP A 12 4.71 -13.48 -1.51
C TRP A 12 4.20 -12.02 -1.49
N GLY A 13 4.17 -11.40 -0.31
CA GLY A 13 3.91 -9.98 -0.13
C GLY A 13 5.14 -9.13 -0.47
N HIS A 14 4.91 -7.84 -0.72
CA HIS A 14 5.98 -6.91 -1.09
C HIS A 14 6.81 -6.40 0.10
N ASP A 15 6.38 -6.65 1.34
CA ASP A 15 7.06 -6.27 2.59
C ASP A 15 6.90 -7.37 3.65
N PHE A 16 7.49 -8.55 3.40
CA PHE A 16 7.39 -9.68 4.33
C PHE A 16 8.09 -9.39 5.68
N ARG A 17 7.36 -9.61 6.78
CA ARG A 17 7.85 -9.47 8.15
C ARG A 17 7.58 -10.76 8.94
N PRO A 18 8.61 -11.59 9.21
CA PRO A 18 8.43 -12.87 9.91
C PRO A 18 7.67 -12.77 11.24
N GLU A 19 7.83 -11.67 11.97
CA GLU A 19 7.16 -11.42 13.24
C GLU A 19 5.63 -11.41 13.14
N TYR A 20 5.07 -11.05 11.97
CA TYR A 20 3.63 -11.04 11.77
C TYR A 20 3.01 -12.45 11.83
N ARG A 21 3.77 -13.51 11.52
CA ARG A 21 3.27 -14.89 11.64
C ARG A 21 3.03 -15.31 13.09
N LYS A 22 3.72 -14.66 14.05
CA LYS A 22 3.53 -14.94 15.48
C LYS A 22 2.20 -14.38 16.00
N LEU A 23 1.55 -13.49 15.26
CA LEU A 23 0.27 -12.89 15.65
C LEU A 23 -0.88 -13.91 15.68
N GLY A 24 -0.77 -15.05 14.99
CA GLY A 24 -1.75 -16.14 15.11
C GLY A 24 -1.94 -16.64 16.54
N ALA A 25 -0.89 -16.61 17.37
CA ALA A 25 -0.97 -17.00 18.79
C ALA A 25 -1.89 -16.09 19.62
N LEU A 26 -2.24 -14.89 19.14
CA LEU A 26 -3.26 -14.06 19.79
C LEU A 26 -4.63 -14.75 19.84
N ARG A 27 -4.93 -15.62 18.88
CA ARG A 27 -6.17 -16.38 18.86
C ARG A 27 -6.27 -17.38 20.01
N GLU A 28 -5.16 -18.00 20.39
CA GLU A 28 -5.11 -18.91 21.55
C GLU A 28 -5.34 -18.16 22.86
N ARG A 29 -4.71 -16.98 22.99
CA ARG A 29 -4.80 -16.15 24.20
C ARG A 29 -6.15 -15.45 24.35
N MET A 30 -6.80 -15.12 23.24
CA MET A 30 -8.05 -14.35 23.21
C MET A 30 -9.04 -14.91 22.18
N PRO A 31 -9.59 -16.11 22.41
CA PRO A 31 -10.36 -16.85 21.41
C PRO A 31 -11.66 -16.15 21.00
N SER A 32 -12.30 -15.42 21.90
CA SER A 32 -13.57 -14.72 21.67
C SER A 32 -13.44 -13.34 21.03
N VAL A 33 -12.23 -12.78 20.94
CA VAL A 33 -12.03 -11.42 20.42
C VAL A 33 -11.98 -11.46 18.89
N PRO A 34 -12.81 -10.67 18.17
CA PRO A 34 -12.75 -10.62 16.72
C PRO A 34 -11.42 -10.02 16.24
N ILE A 35 -10.93 -10.50 15.10
CA ILE A 35 -9.72 -9.98 14.46
C ILE A 35 -10.13 -9.41 13.11
N ILE A 36 -9.73 -8.17 12.85
CA ILE A 36 -9.80 -7.53 11.54
C ILE A 36 -8.39 -7.40 10.98
N ALA A 37 -8.21 -7.81 9.74
CA ALA A 37 -6.96 -7.70 9.01
C ALA A 37 -7.16 -6.72 7.84
N LEU A 38 -6.34 -5.68 7.78
CA LEU A 38 -6.45 -4.59 6.81
C LEU A 38 -5.21 -4.57 5.92
N THR A 39 -5.42 -4.34 4.62
CA THR A 39 -4.33 -4.16 3.65
C THR A 39 -4.88 -3.54 2.37
N ALA A 40 -4.08 -2.69 1.73
CA ALA A 40 -4.40 -2.16 0.41
C ALA A 40 -4.19 -3.19 -0.71
N THR A 41 -3.17 -4.06 -0.57
CA THR A 41 -2.79 -5.04 -1.57
C THR A 41 -2.82 -6.45 -0.99
N ALA A 42 -3.65 -7.31 -1.56
CA ALA A 42 -3.64 -8.75 -1.28
C ALA A 42 -4.11 -9.52 -2.51
N VAL A 43 -3.16 -10.05 -3.28
CA VAL A 43 -3.46 -11.05 -4.31
C VAL A 43 -4.01 -12.33 -3.65
N PRO A 44 -4.72 -13.21 -4.38
CA PRO A 44 -5.39 -14.36 -3.78
C PRO A 44 -4.50 -15.23 -2.87
N ASP A 45 -3.24 -15.44 -3.22
CA ASP A 45 -2.28 -16.17 -2.38
C ASP A 45 -1.99 -15.45 -1.06
N VAL A 46 -1.72 -14.14 -1.10
CA VAL A 46 -1.51 -13.32 0.10
C VAL A 46 -2.75 -13.31 0.99
N GLN A 47 -3.97 -13.28 0.41
CA GLN A 47 -5.21 -13.39 1.21
C GLN A 47 -5.29 -14.71 1.97
N ARG A 48 -4.96 -15.83 1.31
CA ARG A 48 -4.94 -17.15 1.94
C ARG A 48 -3.90 -17.22 3.06
N ASP A 49 -2.73 -16.64 2.85
CA ASP A 49 -1.68 -16.58 3.84
C ASP A 49 -2.06 -15.74 5.05
N ILE A 50 -2.78 -14.62 4.87
CA ILE A 50 -3.32 -13.81 5.96
C ILE A 50 -4.29 -14.63 6.81
N VAL A 51 -5.28 -15.27 6.18
CA VAL A 51 -6.30 -16.07 6.88
C VAL A 51 -5.65 -17.19 7.70
N ARG A 52 -4.69 -17.90 7.10
CA ARG A 52 -3.97 -19.00 7.75
C ARG A 52 -3.06 -18.51 8.88
N SER A 53 -2.24 -17.49 8.62
CA SER A 53 -1.22 -17.03 9.57
C SER A 53 -1.82 -16.35 10.80
N LEU A 54 -2.97 -15.69 10.66
CA LEU A 54 -3.66 -15.02 11.77
C LEU A 54 -4.73 -15.89 12.45
N ASP A 55 -4.87 -17.16 12.06
CA ASP A 55 -5.94 -18.08 12.49
C ASP A 55 -7.33 -17.41 12.46
N LEU A 56 -7.68 -16.85 11.29
CA LEU A 56 -8.99 -16.25 11.07
C LEU A 56 -10.02 -17.36 10.81
N ARG A 57 -11.04 -17.42 11.66
CA ARG A 57 -12.09 -18.45 11.60
C ARG A 57 -13.27 -17.91 10.81
N ASP A 58 -13.52 -18.50 9.65
CA ASP A 58 -14.59 -18.11 8.72
C ASP A 58 -14.72 -16.58 8.54
N PRO A 59 -13.64 -15.89 8.11
CA PRO A 59 -13.65 -14.44 8.04
C PRO A 59 -14.53 -13.96 6.89
N TYR A 60 -15.30 -12.90 7.15
CA TYR A 60 -15.86 -12.10 6.07
C TYR A 60 -14.73 -11.42 5.29
N VAL A 61 -14.64 -11.69 3.98
CA VAL A 61 -13.63 -11.09 3.10
C VAL A 61 -14.30 -10.04 2.20
N GLN A 62 -13.85 -8.80 2.32
CA GLN A 62 -14.29 -7.70 1.47
C GLN A 62 -13.13 -7.15 0.66
N LYS A 63 -13.34 -7.03 -0.66
CA LYS A 63 -12.39 -6.42 -1.59
C LYS A 63 -13.10 -5.33 -2.39
N GLN A 64 -12.51 -4.14 -2.41
CA GLN A 64 -12.97 -3.05 -3.25
C GLN A 64 -12.00 -2.80 -4.41
N SER A 65 -12.50 -2.19 -5.47
CA SER A 65 -11.66 -1.74 -6.58
C SER A 65 -10.76 -0.58 -6.13
N SER A 66 -9.50 -0.60 -6.56
CA SER A 66 -8.60 0.54 -6.40
C SER A 66 -8.81 1.61 -7.47
N PHE A 67 -9.69 1.38 -8.45
CA PHE A 67 -9.95 2.32 -9.54
C PHE A 67 -10.52 3.65 -9.04
N ARG A 68 -9.98 4.75 -9.57
CA ARG A 68 -10.41 6.11 -9.26
C ARG A 68 -10.69 6.84 -10.57
N SER A 69 -11.96 6.97 -10.92
CA SER A 69 -12.41 7.61 -12.17
C SER A 69 -12.07 9.09 -12.26
N ASN A 70 -11.77 9.73 -11.12
CA ASN A 70 -11.38 11.13 -11.04
C ASN A 70 -9.87 11.36 -11.22
N LEU A 71 -9.07 10.31 -11.48
CA LEU A 71 -7.64 10.44 -11.75
C LEU A 71 -7.36 10.34 -13.25
N THR A 72 -6.67 11.33 -13.79
CA THR A 72 -6.10 11.30 -15.15
C THR A 72 -4.63 10.92 -15.06
N LEU A 73 -4.21 9.89 -15.81
CA LEU A 73 -2.83 9.42 -15.84
C LEU A 73 -2.16 9.88 -17.13
N ASN A 74 -1.09 10.68 -17.01
CA ASN A 74 -0.27 11.12 -18.12
C ASN A 74 1.17 10.65 -17.93
N VAL A 75 1.87 10.34 -19.03
CA VAL A 75 3.27 9.91 -19.01
C VAL A 75 4.03 10.71 -20.08
N SER A 76 5.09 11.39 -19.66
CA SER A 76 6.03 12.11 -20.54
C SER A 76 7.43 11.53 -20.39
N ARG A 77 8.25 11.67 -21.44
CA ARG A 77 9.66 11.26 -21.37
C ARG A 77 10.46 12.34 -20.66
N LYS A 78 11.30 11.92 -19.71
CA LYS A 78 12.24 12.82 -19.03
C LYS A 78 13.26 13.36 -20.04
N GLN A 79 13.50 14.66 -20.03
CA GLN A 79 14.57 15.28 -20.81
C GLN A 79 15.92 15.04 -20.14
N ALA A 80 17.04 15.26 -20.83
CA ALA A 80 18.38 14.89 -20.35
C ALA A 80 18.75 15.52 -18.99
N GLY A 81 18.12 16.63 -18.61
CA GLY A 81 18.26 17.28 -17.31
C GLY A 81 16.99 17.19 -16.44
N VAL A 82 17.19 16.88 -15.15
CA VAL A 82 16.13 16.82 -14.14
C VAL A 82 15.51 18.21 -13.93
N SER A 83 16.36 19.23 -13.87
CA SER A 83 15.97 20.61 -13.59
C SER A 83 15.09 21.19 -14.70
N GLU A 84 15.43 20.94 -15.97
CA GLU A 84 14.67 21.38 -17.13
C GLU A 84 13.31 20.68 -17.20
N SER A 85 13.29 19.36 -16.99
CA SER A 85 12.05 18.57 -16.97
C SER A 85 11.12 19.02 -15.83
N LEU A 86 11.66 19.34 -14.66
CA LEU A 86 10.90 19.82 -13.52
C LEU A 86 10.41 21.26 -13.73
N ALA A 87 11.22 22.13 -14.33
CA ALA A 87 10.83 23.50 -14.62
C ALA A 87 9.65 23.57 -15.62
N GLU A 88 9.67 22.72 -16.65
CA GLU A 88 8.55 22.56 -17.60
C GLU A 88 7.27 22.10 -16.88
N LEU A 89 7.37 21.03 -16.09
CA LEU A 89 6.26 20.50 -15.29
C LEU A 89 5.70 21.56 -14.32
N LEU A 90 6.57 22.27 -13.60
CA LEU A 90 6.17 23.34 -12.69
C LEU A 90 5.52 24.52 -13.42
N GLY A 91 5.94 24.79 -14.66
CA GLY A 91 5.30 25.79 -15.53
C GLY A 91 3.85 25.41 -15.82
N GLU A 92 3.60 24.17 -16.24
CA GLU A 92 2.26 23.64 -16.48
C GLU A 92 1.40 23.62 -15.20
N LEU A 93 1.99 23.21 -14.08
CA LEU A 93 1.30 23.12 -12.80
C LEU A 93 0.97 24.49 -12.22
N ARG A 94 1.85 25.50 -12.34
CA ARG A 94 1.57 26.86 -11.85
C ARG A 94 0.38 27.54 -12.54
N ALA A 95 0.06 27.14 -13.76
CA ALA A 95 -1.13 27.61 -14.44
C ALA A 95 -2.43 27.12 -13.76
N HIS A 96 -2.34 26.03 -12.98
CA HIS A 96 -3.42 25.43 -12.23
C HIS A 96 -3.17 25.70 -10.74
N ALA A 97 -3.84 26.69 -10.15
CA ALA A 97 -3.66 27.09 -8.74
C ALA A 97 -4.16 26.03 -7.73
N SER A 98 -3.57 24.84 -7.76
CA SER A 98 -3.95 23.66 -6.99
C SER A 98 -2.76 23.08 -6.24
N SER A 99 -3.03 22.47 -5.08
CA SER A 99 -2.03 21.74 -4.31
C SER A 99 -1.42 20.62 -5.15
N THR A 100 -0.07 20.56 -5.19
CA THR A 100 0.69 19.57 -5.97
C THR A 100 1.66 18.82 -5.06
N LEU A 101 1.72 17.49 -5.19
CA LEU A 101 2.74 16.64 -4.59
C LEU A 101 3.75 16.20 -5.66
N VAL A 102 5.05 16.38 -5.39
CA VAL A 102 6.13 15.92 -6.26
C VAL A 102 6.90 14.82 -5.53
N TYR A 103 6.88 13.61 -6.08
CA TYR A 103 7.65 12.47 -5.57
C TYR A 103 8.99 12.39 -6.30
N VAL A 104 10.07 12.30 -5.54
CA VAL A 104 11.44 12.13 -6.02
C VAL A 104 12.08 10.89 -5.37
N PRO A 105 13.08 10.24 -6.01
CA PRO A 105 13.57 8.95 -5.55
C PRO A 105 14.49 9.05 -4.33
N THR A 106 15.19 10.17 -4.13
CA THR A 106 16.10 10.35 -3.01
C THR A 106 15.78 11.59 -2.18
N LYS A 107 16.22 11.59 -0.93
CA LYS A 107 16.12 12.78 -0.07
C LYS A 107 16.89 13.96 -0.66
N ASN A 108 18.07 13.72 -1.24
CA ASN A 108 18.87 14.77 -1.87
C ASN A 108 18.17 15.42 -3.08
N ASP A 109 17.27 14.70 -3.77
CA ASP A 109 16.48 15.29 -4.86
C ASP A 109 15.32 16.16 -4.35
N ALA A 110 14.96 16.03 -3.07
CA ALA A 110 13.84 16.74 -2.44
C ALA A 110 14.26 18.03 -1.73
N GLU A 111 15.52 18.10 -1.28
CA GLU A 111 16.13 19.27 -0.62
C GLU A 111 16.59 20.31 -1.63
#